data_AF-A0A7Y0CGE0-F1
#
_entry.id   AF-A0A7Y0CGE0-F1
#
_cell.length_a   1.000
_cell.length_b   1.000
_cell.length_c   1.000
_cell.angle_alpha   90.00
_cell.angle_beta   90.00
_cell.angle_gamma   90.00
#
_symmetry.space_group_name_H-M   'P 1'
#
loop_
_entity.id
_entity.type
_entity.pdbx_description
1 polymer ?
#
loop_
_entity_poly.entity_id
_entity_poly.type
_entity_poly.pdbx_seq_one_letter_code
_entity_poly.pdbx_strand_id
1 'polypeptide(L)'
;MTAEIVGTQDIEKSAVAFVIARETQLGREPIDTRYVTSTPADLVSGDRLIEVKGYSGTSRGVDLWLETNQAQAAVSLGNFHLYLVENVRQGDPALFRLLDLHGEQLRRLMTRAVERSYVTVPWPDVEYDALSSTEPAGVYDGAASEPR
;
A
#
# COMPACT_ATOMS: atom_id res chain seq x y z
N MET A 1 -1.39 25.63 -7.51
CA MET A 1 -2.32 24.69 -6.89
C MET A 1 -1.97 23.31 -7.42
N THR A 2 -1.45 22.43 -6.58
CA THR A 2 -1.22 21.02 -6.93
C THR A 2 -2.57 20.30 -6.96
N ALA A 3 -2.72 19.33 -7.87
CA ALA A 3 -3.93 18.54 -7.96
C ALA A 3 -4.02 17.59 -6.77
N GLU A 4 -5.22 17.43 -6.22
CA GLU A 4 -5.50 16.45 -5.18
C GLU A 4 -5.22 15.03 -5.70
N ILE A 5 -4.53 14.22 -4.90
CA ILE A 5 -4.23 12.83 -5.22
C ILE A 5 -5.36 11.96 -4.70
N VAL A 6 -5.99 11.21 -5.60
CA VAL A 6 -7.14 10.35 -5.29
C VAL A 6 -6.80 8.90 -5.62
N GLY A 7 -7.13 7.99 -4.71
CA GLY A 7 -6.89 6.56 -4.88
C GLY A 7 -5.61 6.07 -4.20
N THR A 8 -5.66 4.83 -3.71
CA THR A 8 -4.58 4.23 -2.91
C THR A 8 -3.28 4.11 -3.72
N GLN A 9 -3.38 3.69 -4.98
CA GLN A 9 -2.21 3.50 -5.85
C GLN A 9 -1.48 4.81 -6.14
N ASP A 10 -2.20 5.90 -6.38
CA ASP A 10 -1.58 7.20 -6.64
C ASP A 10 -0.96 7.80 -5.36
N ILE A 11 -1.58 7.59 -4.19
CA ILE A 11 -1.00 7.95 -2.89
C ILE A 11 0.32 7.21 -2.67
N GLU A 12 0.34 5.89 -2.89
CA GLU A 12 1.54 5.07 -2.76
C GLU A 12 2.64 5.55 -3.71
N LYS A 13 2.31 5.72 -5.00
CA LYS A 13 3.26 6.19 -6.02
C LYS A 13 3.86 7.55 -5.66
N SER A 14 3.03 8.50 -5.19
CA SER A 14 3.51 9.81 -4.77
C SER A 14 4.35 9.77 -3.49
N ALA A 15 4.02 8.89 -2.54
CA ALA A 15 4.83 8.67 -1.35
C ALA A 15 6.22 8.11 -1.71
N VAL A 16 6.29 7.09 -2.57
CA VAL A 16 7.57 6.50 -3.03
C VAL A 16 8.41 7.54 -3.77
N ALA A 17 7.81 8.30 -4.70
CA ALA A 17 8.52 9.35 -5.42
C ALA A 17 9.08 10.43 -4.49
N PHE A 18 8.32 10.81 -3.46
CA PHE A 18 8.79 11.74 -2.42
C PHE A 18 9.98 11.18 -1.63
N VAL A 19 9.94 9.89 -1.24
CA VAL A 19 11.05 9.25 -0.52
C VAL A 19 12.30 9.17 -1.39
N ILE A 20 12.19 8.79 -2.67
CA ILE A 20 13.31 8.78 -3.62
C ILE A 20 13.96 10.17 -3.66
N ALA A 21 13.16 11.21 -3.88
CA ALA A 21 13.66 12.59 -3.92
C ALA A 21 14.33 12.99 -2.59
N ARG A 22 13.78 12.57 -1.45
CA ARG A 22 14.34 12.88 -0.14
C ARG A 22 15.67 12.17 0.11
N GLU A 23 15.79 10.90 -0.22
CA GLU A 23 17.05 10.14 -0.08
C GLU A 23 18.12 10.73 -1.01
N THR A 24 17.77 11.09 -2.24
CA THR A 24 18.69 11.79 -3.17
C THR A 24 19.16 13.14 -2.63
N GLN A 25 18.27 13.95 -2.03
CA GLN A 25 18.66 15.22 -1.38
C GLN A 25 19.63 15.02 -0.22
N LEU A 26 19.57 13.87 0.45
CA LEU A 26 20.50 13.48 1.52
C LEU A 26 21.83 12.91 0.97
N GLY A 27 22.03 12.94 -0.35
CA GLY A 27 23.24 12.45 -1.01
C GLY A 27 23.30 10.93 -1.14
N ARG A 28 22.15 10.25 -1.05
CA ARG A 28 22.04 8.80 -1.23
C ARG A 28 21.53 8.45 -2.62
N GLU A 29 21.69 7.19 -3.01
CA GLU A 29 21.27 6.66 -4.31
C GLU A 29 20.19 5.59 -4.11
N PRO A 30 18.91 5.98 -3.93
CA PRO A 30 17.82 5.02 -3.77
C PRO A 30 17.51 4.29 -5.10
N ILE A 31 17.26 2.99 -5.01
CA ILE A 31 16.86 2.10 -6.11
C ILE A 31 15.43 1.61 -5.82
N ASP A 32 14.51 1.79 -6.78
CA ASP A 32 13.14 1.27 -6.68
C ASP A 32 13.14 -0.25 -6.91
N THR A 33 12.68 -1.00 -5.91
CA THR A 33 12.69 -2.46 -5.86
C THR A 33 11.29 -3.09 -5.74
N ARG A 34 10.21 -2.32 -5.91
CA ARG A 34 8.81 -2.80 -5.79
C ARG A 34 8.46 -4.00 -6.67
N TYR A 35 9.21 -4.23 -7.74
CA TYR A 35 9.00 -5.34 -8.67
C TYR A 35 10.08 -6.43 -8.57
N VAL A 36 10.89 -6.41 -7.51
CA VAL A 36 11.97 -7.37 -7.26
C VAL A 36 11.54 -8.30 -6.13
N THR A 37 11.06 -9.50 -6.47
CA THR A 37 10.47 -10.46 -5.51
C THR A 37 11.40 -10.82 -4.33
N SER A 38 12.71 -10.77 -4.53
CA SER A 38 13.69 -11.11 -3.49
C SER A 38 13.95 -9.99 -2.49
N THR A 39 13.45 -8.77 -2.73
CA THR A 39 13.73 -7.60 -1.89
C THR A 39 12.53 -7.33 -0.99
N PRO A 40 12.66 -7.40 0.35
CA PRO A 40 11.53 -7.26 1.26
C PRO A 40 11.21 -5.77 1.55
N ALA A 41 11.33 -4.88 0.57
CA ALA A 41 11.16 -3.44 0.72
C ALA A 41 10.94 -2.73 -0.63
N ASP A 42 10.25 -1.59 -0.59
CA ASP A 42 10.02 -0.75 -1.77
C ASP A 42 11.30 -0.16 -2.35
N LEU A 43 12.26 0.23 -1.50
CA LEU A 43 13.51 0.86 -1.92
C LEU A 43 14.73 0.25 -1.23
N VAL A 44 15.86 0.27 -1.93
CA VAL A 44 17.19 0.07 -1.35
C VAL A 44 17.97 1.37 -1.48
N SER A 45 18.51 1.90 -0.38
CA SER A 45 19.33 3.13 -0.41
C SER A 45 20.62 2.93 0.40
N GLY A 46 21.71 2.65 -0.31
CA GLY A 46 22.96 2.21 0.32
C GLY A 46 22.76 0.87 1.03
N ASP A 47 23.00 0.84 2.34
CA ASP A 47 22.75 -0.33 3.17
C ASP A 47 21.31 -0.39 3.71
N ARG A 48 20.46 0.61 3.45
CA ARG A 48 19.10 0.68 4.03
C ARG A 48 18.10 -0.08 3.17
N LEU A 49 17.25 -0.88 3.81
CA LEU A 49 16.02 -1.41 3.23
C LEU A 49 14.87 -0.51 3.68
N ILE A 50 14.17 0.13 2.75
CA ILE A 50 13.15 1.14 3.06
C ILE A 50 11.80 0.68 2.52
N GLU A 51 10.88 0.38 3.43
CA GLU A 51 9.46 0.19 3.13
C GLU A 51 8.70 1.50 3.30
N VAL A 52 7.88 1.88 2.32
CA VAL A 52 7.16 3.16 2.28
C VAL A 52 5.66 2.94 2.50
N LYS A 53 5.09 3.62 3.49
CA LYS A 53 3.63 3.64 3.72
C LYS A 53 3.09 5.04 3.50
N GLY A 54 2.26 5.20 2.46
CA GLY A 54 1.59 6.46 2.15
C GLY A 54 0.26 6.62 2.89
N TYR A 55 0.03 7.78 3.50
CA TYR A 55 -1.22 8.13 4.18
C TYR A 55 -1.81 9.42 3.59
N SER A 56 -3.10 9.39 3.26
CA SER A 56 -3.81 10.59 2.79
C SER A 56 -3.69 11.76 3.77
N GLY A 57 -3.81 11.48 5.07
CA GLY A 57 -3.73 12.44 6.17
C GLY A 57 -2.65 12.00 7.17
N THR A 58 -3.04 11.62 8.38
CA THR A 58 -2.11 11.12 9.41
C THR A 58 -2.15 9.59 9.52
N SER A 59 -0.99 9.02 9.87
CA SER A 59 -0.79 7.64 10.30
C SER A 59 -1.17 7.40 11.77
N ARG A 60 -1.58 8.43 12.50
CA ARG A 60 -1.89 8.30 13.94
C ARG A 60 -3.07 7.36 14.17
N GLY A 61 -2.85 6.34 14.99
CA GLY A 61 -3.90 5.42 15.46
C GLY A 61 -4.28 4.33 14.46
N VAL A 62 -3.55 4.21 13.36
CA VAL A 62 -3.71 3.10 12.41
C VAL A 62 -2.72 1.99 12.71
N ASP A 63 -3.10 0.76 12.34
CA ASP A 63 -2.17 -0.36 12.38
C ASP A 63 -1.11 -0.23 11.26
N LEU A 64 0.12 -0.62 11.57
CA LEU A 64 1.21 -0.67 10.59
C LEU A 64 1.17 -2.04 9.91
N TRP A 65 0.58 -2.09 8.72
CA TRP A 65 0.51 -3.33 7.95
C TRP A 65 1.85 -3.62 7.28
N LEU A 66 2.39 -4.82 7.50
CA LEU A 66 3.61 -5.33 6.88
C LEU A 66 3.31 -6.70 6.29
N GLU A 67 3.83 -6.96 5.09
CA GLU A 67 3.86 -8.32 4.55
C GLU A 67 4.78 -9.21 5.39
N THR A 68 4.60 -10.53 5.30
CA THR A 68 5.36 -11.48 6.11
C THR A 68 6.87 -11.33 5.95
N ASN A 69 7.35 -11.18 4.70
CA ASN A 69 8.78 -10.97 4.39
C ASN A 69 9.29 -9.61 4.93
N GLN A 70 8.49 -8.55 4.87
CA GLN A 70 8.80 -7.23 5.42
C GLN A 70 8.89 -7.29 6.96
N ALA A 71 7.93 -7.94 7.61
CA ALA A 71 7.93 -8.12 9.06
C ALA A 71 9.14 -8.94 9.53
N GLN A 72 9.49 -10.00 8.81
CA GLN A 72 10.70 -10.78 9.08
C GLN A 72 11.97 -9.94 8.92
N ALA A 73 12.07 -9.15 7.86
CA ALA A 73 13.18 -8.23 7.62
C ALA A 73 13.29 -7.18 8.73
N ALA A 74 12.18 -6.57 9.15
CA ALA A 74 12.13 -5.56 10.22
C ALA A 74 12.63 -6.08 11.57
N VAL A 75 12.46 -7.37 11.85
CA VAL A 75 12.93 -8.01 13.10
C VAL A 75 14.37 -8.50 12.98
N SER A 76 14.76 -9.03 11.81
CA SER A 76 16.00 -9.78 11.64
C SER A 76 17.16 -8.93 11.14
N LEU A 77 16.86 -7.80 10.48
CA LEU A 77 17.83 -6.96 9.81
C LEU A 77 17.92 -5.61 10.51
N GLY A 78 19.12 -5.21 10.92
CA GLY A 78 19.37 -3.96 11.66
C GLY A 78 19.27 -2.69 10.80
N ASN A 79 19.09 -2.82 9.49
CA ASN A 79 19.07 -1.77 8.48
C ASN A 79 17.70 -1.57 7.83
N PHE A 80 16.63 -2.14 8.42
CA PHE A 80 15.27 -1.97 7.94
C PHE A 80 14.65 -0.66 8.45
N HIS A 81 14.08 0.11 7.54
CA HIS A 81 13.41 1.38 7.78
C HIS A 81 11.97 1.30 7.28
N LEU A 82 11.04 1.72 8.13
CA LEU A 82 9.65 1.94 7.76
C LEU A 82 9.38 3.44 7.69
N TYR A 83 9.25 3.95 6.47
CA TYR A 83 9.01 5.36 6.17
C TYR A 83 7.50 5.61 6.04
N LEU A 84 6.93 6.36 6.98
CA LEU A 84 5.53 6.79 6.91
C LEU A 84 5.48 8.17 6.26
N VAL A 85 4.84 8.28 5.10
CA VAL A 85 4.63 9.54 4.38
C VAL A 85 3.20 10.00 4.61
N GLU A 86 3.05 11.07 5.38
CA GLU A 86 1.77 11.65 5.76
C GLU A 86 1.41 12.87 4.91
N ASN A 87 0.13 13.23 4.91
CA ASN A 87 -0.45 14.39 4.23
C ASN A 87 -0.28 14.34 2.70
N VAL A 88 -0.37 13.14 2.12
CA VAL A 88 -0.14 12.93 0.69
C VAL A 88 -1.28 13.47 -0.17
N ARG A 89 -2.53 13.35 0.29
CA ARG A 89 -3.73 13.63 -0.54
C ARG A 89 -3.77 15.03 -1.12
N GLN A 90 -3.26 16.03 -0.40
CA GLN A 90 -3.26 17.42 -0.88
C GLN A 90 -2.33 17.67 -2.08
N GLY A 91 -1.40 16.76 -2.38
CA GLY A 91 -0.65 16.75 -3.64
C GLY A 91 0.62 17.61 -3.72
N ASP A 92 0.91 18.47 -2.73
CA ASP A 92 2.17 19.23 -2.63
C ASP A 92 3.24 18.48 -1.81
N PRO A 93 4.33 17.98 -2.42
CA PRO A 93 5.39 17.28 -1.70
C PRO A 93 6.09 18.12 -0.62
N ALA A 94 6.06 19.46 -0.71
CA ALA A 94 6.64 20.33 0.30
C ALA A 94 5.85 20.31 1.63
N LEU A 95 4.59 19.87 1.59
CA LEU A 95 3.71 19.74 2.75
C LEU A 95 3.59 18.29 3.25
N PHE A 96 4.29 17.35 2.62
CA PHE A 96 4.35 15.98 3.09
C PHE A 96 5.18 15.92 4.37
N ARG A 97 4.82 14.99 5.25
CA ARG A 97 5.58 14.71 6.47
C ARG A 97 6.15 13.31 6.42
N LEU A 98 7.45 13.18 6.69
CA LEU A 98 8.13 11.90 6.77
C LEU A 98 8.38 11.51 8.24
N LEU A 99 7.97 10.31 8.62
CA LEU A 99 8.38 9.66 9.86
C LEU A 99 9.24 8.45 9.52
N ASP A 100 10.45 8.38 10.09
CA ASP A 100 11.37 7.24 9.92
C ASP A 100 11.32 6.36 11.18
N LEU A 101 10.71 5.19 11.06
CA LEU A 101 10.71 4.16 12.12
C LEU A 101 11.78 3.12 11.81
N HIS A 102 12.80 3.05 12.66
CA HIS A 102 13.88 2.06 12.53
C HIS A 102 14.50 1.71 13.87
N GLY A 103 15.43 0.74 13.83
CA GLY A 103 16.22 0.32 14.98
C GLY A 103 15.35 -0.05 16.18
N GLU A 104 15.73 0.45 17.36
CA GLU A 104 15.08 0.09 18.62
C GLU A 104 13.60 0.51 18.69
N GLN A 105 13.22 1.62 18.04
CA GLN A 105 11.82 2.03 18.01
C GLN A 105 10.97 1.03 17.23
N LEU A 106 11.41 0.65 16.03
CA LEU A 106 10.73 -0.34 15.21
C LEU A 106 10.68 -1.69 15.92
N ARG A 107 11.82 -2.15 16.48
CA ARG A 107 11.89 -3.41 17.23
C ARG A 107 10.88 -3.48 18.38
N ARG A 108 10.71 -2.39 19.13
CA ARG A 108 9.70 -2.30 20.21
C ARG A 108 8.26 -2.30 19.71
N LEU A 109 8.00 -1.78 18.52
CA LEU A 109 6.67 -1.88 17.91
C LEU A 109 6.39 -3.31 17.45
N MET A 110 7.39 -3.99 16.87
CA MET A 110 7.26 -5.36 16.40
C MET A 110 6.97 -6.37 17.51
N THR A 111 7.30 -6.10 18.79
CA THR A 111 6.89 -6.98 19.90
C THR A 111 5.38 -6.98 20.16
N ARG A 112 4.64 -6.04 19.57
CA ARG A 112 3.18 -5.92 19.65
C ARG A 112 2.49 -6.40 18.37
N ALA A 113 3.26 -6.88 17.40
CA ALA A 113 2.72 -7.32 16.12
C ALA A 113 1.76 -8.50 16.35
N VAL A 114 0.62 -8.47 15.67
CA VAL A 114 -0.33 -9.57 15.62
C VAL A 114 -0.29 -10.13 14.20
N GLU A 115 0.23 -11.34 14.07
CA GLU A 115 0.28 -12.01 12.77
C GLU A 115 -1.14 -12.29 12.27
N ARG A 116 -1.38 -11.99 11.00
CA ARG A 116 -2.62 -12.31 10.29
C ARG A 116 -2.28 -12.96 8.96
N SER A 117 -2.90 -14.10 8.66
CA SER A 117 -2.71 -14.81 7.40
C SER A 117 -3.87 -14.53 6.46
N TYR A 118 -3.55 -14.18 5.21
CA TYR A 118 -4.51 -13.94 4.14
C TYR A 118 -4.07 -14.69 2.89
N VAL A 119 -5.05 -15.07 2.06
CA VAL A 119 -4.81 -15.65 0.74
C VAL A 119 -5.45 -14.76 -0.31
N THR A 120 -4.69 -14.43 -1.35
CA THR A 120 -5.23 -13.74 -2.54
C THR A 120 -5.61 -14.80 -3.55
N VAL A 121 -6.88 -14.82 -3.96
CA VAL A 121 -7.36 -15.64 -5.06
C VAL A 121 -7.49 -14.73 -6.28
N PRO A 122 -6.65 -14.88 -7.32
CA PRO A 122 -6.87 -14.16 -8.57
C PRO A 122 -8.24 -14.54 -9.12
N TRP A 123 -9.05 -13.53 -9.44
CA TRP A 123 -10.32 -13.74 -10.13
C TRP A 123 -10.12 -13.33 -11.59
N PRO A 124 -10.05 -14.29 -12.54
CA PRO A 124 -9.92 -13.98 -13.95
C PRO A 124 -11.17 -13.30 -14.50
N ASP A 125 -11.01 -12.23 -15.28
CA ASP A 125 -12.13 -11.51 -15.90
C ASP A 125 -13.06 -12.44 -16.70
N VAL A 126 -12.51 -13.44 -17.38
CA VAL A 126 -13.30 -14.43 -18.16
C VAL A 126 -14.30 -15.21 -17.30
N GLU A 127 -13.95 -15.52 -16.04
CA GLU A 127 -14.86 -16.23 -15.13
C GLU A 127 -15.93 -15.29 -14.58
N TYR A 128 -15.59 -14.02 -14.34
CA TYR A 128 -16.55 -12.98 -13.99
C TYR A 128 -17.57 -12.78 -15.13
N ASP A 129 -17.10 -12.57 -16.35
CA ASP A 129 -17.92 -12.29 -17.53
C ASP A 129 -18.91 -13.42 -17.84
N ALA A 130 -18.49 -14.67 -17.67
CA ALA A 130 -19.33 -15.84 -17.86
C ALA A 130 -20.52 -15.87 -16.88
N LEU A 131 -20.29 -15.47 -15.62
CA LEU A 131 -21.34 -15.40 -14.60
C LEU A 131 -22.24 -14.18 -14.76
N SER A 132 -21.68 -13.02 -15.14
CA SER A 132 -22.47 -11.80 -15.36
C SER A 132 -23.32 -11.85 -16.63
N SER A 133 -22.97 -12.68 -17.60
CA SER A 133 -23.74 -12.86 -18.84
C SER A 133 -24.93 -13.82 -18.69
N THR A 134 -25.07 -14.47 -17.54
CA THR A 134 -26.21 -15.33 -17.25
C THR A 134 -27.29 -14.48 -16.58
N GLU A 135 -28.25 -13.96 -17.35
CA GLU A 135 -29.45 -13.37 -16.73
C GLU A 135 -30.13 -14.41 -15.84
N PRO A 136 -30.59 -14.04 -14.63
CA PRO A 136 -31.47 -14.93 -13.88
C PRO A 136 -32.73 -15.13 -14.74
N ALA A 137 -33.02 -16.39 -15.10
CA ALA A 137 -34.24 -16.74 -15.79
C ALA A 137 -35.43 -16.22 -14.99
N GLY A 138 -35.97 -15.08 -15.42
CA GLY A 138 -37.12 -14.44 -14.82
C GLY A 138 -38.33 -15.34 -15.00
N VAL A 139 -38.62 -16.16 -13.99
CA VAL A 139 -39.99 -16.60 -13.72
C VAL A 139 -40.69 -15.42 -13.05
N TYR A 140 -41.12 -14.46 -13.85
CA TYR A 140 -42.28 -13.62 -13.54
C TYR A 140 -43.31 -13.90 -14.62
N ASP A 141 -44.14 -14.92 -14.37
CA ASP A 141 -45.39 -15.16 -15.09
C ASP A 141 -46.37 -14.05 -14.71
N GLY A 142 -46.18 -12.89 -15.32
CA GLY A 142 -47.10 -11.76 -15.25
C GLY A 142 -48.33 -12.09 -16.09
N ALA A 143 -49.31 -12.73 -15.45
CA ALA A 143 -50.66 -12.87 -15.98
C ALA A 143 -51.25 -11.48 -16.24
N ALA A 144 -51.07 -10.98 -17.46
CA ALA A 144 -51.80 -9.84 -17.98
C ALA A 144 -53.25 -10.27 -18.20
N SER A 145 -54.09 -9.95 -17.23
CA SER A 145 -55.54 -9.93 -17.41
C SER A 145 -55.94 -8.69 -18.19
N GLU A 146 -56.65 -8.87 -19.30
CA GLU A 146 -57.77 -8.06 -19.83
C GLU A 146 -58.21 -8.66 -21.19
N PRO A 147 -59.45 -8.46 -21.71
CA PRO A 147 -60.36 -7.34 -21.44
C PRO A 147 -61.88 -7.64 -21.32
N ARG A 148 -62.59 -6.60 -20.83
CA ARG A 148 -64.05 -6.30 -20.83
C ARG A 148 -64.98 -7.05 -19.88
#